data_AF-A0A4Q7TFS1-F1
#
_entry.id   AF-A0A4Q7TFS1-F1
#
_cell.length_a   1.000
_cell.length_b   1.000
_cell.length_c   1.000
_cell.angle_alpha   90.00
_cell.angle_beta   90.00
_cell.angle_gamma   90.00
#
_symmetry.space_group_name_H-M   'P 1'
#
loop_
_entity.id
_entity.type
_entity.pdbx_description
1 polymer ?
#
loop_
_entity_poly.entity_id
_entity_poly.type
_entity_poly.pdbx_seq_one_letter_code
_entity_poly.pdbx_strand_id
1 'polypeptide(L)'
;MIRPDDIPGVDEDVARTIIVAARSIAPCIDSFPDESEERKNAVAILRRVAAEAPPAGSRRVRSQRIGSAAVDYWNADTWSPEDRSLLRSLCGQSAAPNAPVGSFPEGRPIQRLWPEGRHS
;
A
#
# COMPACT_ATOMS: atom_id res chain seq x y z
N MET A 1 -12.46 9.54 7.15
CA MET A 1 -12.12 9.45 5.71
C MET A 1 -11.14 10.55 5.33
N ILE A 2 -10.03 10.21 4.69
CA ILE A 2 -8.99 11.19 4.29
C ILE A 2 -9.37 11.84 2.93
N ARG A 3 -9.09 13.15 2.79
CA ARG A 3 -9.38 13.96 1.59
C ARG A 3 -8.10 14.60 1.02
N PRO A 4 -8.09 15.03 -0.25
CA PRO A 4 -6.96 15.78 -0.82
C PRO A 4 -6.61 17.03 -0.02
N ASP A 5 -7.62 17.72 0.55
CA ASP A 5 -7.46 18.90 1.39
C ASP A 5 -6.63 18.65 2.68
N ASP A 6 -6.55 17.40 3.14
CA ASP A 6 -5.72 17.01 4.29
C ASP A 6 -4.20 17.05 3.94
N ILE A 7 -3.84 17.15 2.65
CA ILE A 7 -2.48 17.16 2.12
C ILE A 7 -2.20 18.50 1.38
N PRO A 8 -2.13 19.63 2.10
CA PRO A 8 -1.93 20.94 1.50
C PRO A 8 -0.54 21.08 0.87
N GLY A 9 -0.44 21.90 -0.18
CA GLY A 9 0.81 22.15 -0.92
C GLY A 9 1.14 21.12 -2.00
N VAL A 10 0.24 20.17 -2.25
CA VAL A 10 0.36 19.12 -3.27
C VAL A 10 -0.72 19.34 -4.32
N ASP A 11 -0.39 19.06 -5.58
CA ASP A 11 -1.36 19.07 -6.69
C ASP A 11 -2.49 18.06 -6.43
N GLU A 12 -3.74 18.44 -6.77
CA GLU A 12 -4.93 17.67 -6.39
C GLU A 12 -4.94 16.25 -6.99
N ASP A 13 -4.52 16.09 -8.25
CA ASP A 13 -4.45 14.79 -8.90
C ASP A 13 -3.36 13.90 -8.28
N VAL A 14 -2.23 14.51 -7.89
CA VAL A 14 -1.17 13.80 -7.15
C VAL A 14 -1.67 13.36 -5.76
N ALA A 15 -2.32 14.24 -5.00
CA ALA A 15 -2.88 13.93 -3.69
C ALA A 15 -3.94 12.81 -3.78
N ARG A 16 -4.86 12.89 -4.77
CA ARG A 16 -5.87 11.85 -5.05
C ARG A 16 -5.21 10.51 -5.35
N THR A 17 -4.17 10.48 -6.18
CA THR A 17 -3.47 9.24 -6.54
C THR A 17 -2.74 8.63 -5.34
N ILE A 18 -2.09 9.45 -4.50
CA ILE A 18 -1.46 9.00 -3.26
C ILE A 18 -2.50 8.42 -2.30
N ILE A 19 -3.66 9.04 -2.12
CA ILE A 19 -4.73 8.53 -1.25
C ILE A 19 -5.25 7.17 -1.74
N VAL A 20 -5.44 7.00 -3.06
CA VAL A 20 -5.87 5.71 -3.64
C VAL A 20 -4.82 4.61 -3.43
N ALA A 21 -3.52 4.93 -3.59
CA ALA A 21 -2.44 3.98 -3.32
C ALA A 21 -2.33 3.64 -1.81
N ALA A 22 -2.52 4.62 -0.92
CA ALA A 22 -2.53 4.40 0.52
C ALA A 22 -3.67 3.46 0.95
N ARG A 23 -4.86 3.61 0.35
CA ARG A 23 -6.04 2.74 0.59
C ARG A 23 -5.79 1.28 0.24
N SER A 24 -5.01 0.98 -0.82
CA SER A 24 -4.67 -0.39 -1.18
C SER A 24 -3.62 -1.02 -0.26
N ILE A 25 -2.76 -0.20 0.36
CA ILE A 25 -1.76 -0.63 1.36
C ILE A 25 -2.40 -0.82 2.75
N ALA A 26 -3.32 0.07 3.12
CA ALA A 26 -3.86 0.21 4.46
C ALA A 26 -5.34 0.67 4.42
N PRO A 27 -6.30 -0.24 4.19
CA PRO A 27 -7.72 0.13 4.04
C PRO A 27 -8.35 0.79 5.28
N CYS A 28 -7.78 0.59 6.46
CA CYS A 28 -8.29 1.13 7.72
C CYS A 28 -8.22 2.66 7.82
N ILE A 29 -7.38 3.34 7.02
CA ILE A 29 -7.10 4.77 7.18
C ILE A 29 -8.33 5.67 7.00
N ASP A 30 -9.36 5.21 6.28
CA ASP A 30 -10.61 5.96 6.15
C ASP A 30 -11.56 5.79 7.34
N SER A 31 -11.37 4.73 8.14
CA SER A 31 -12.19 4.39 9.31
C SER A 31 -11.74 5.07 10.60
N PHE A 32 -10.56 5.70 10.61
CA PHE A 32 -10.11 6.47 11.77
C PHE A 32 -11.05 7.66 12.03
N PRO A 33 -11.36 7.95 13.32
CA PRO A 33 -12.17 9.11 13.66
C PRO A 33 -11.55 10.43 13.20
N ASP A 34 -12.39 11.43 13.01
CA ASP A 34 -11.92 12.79 12.79
C ASP A 34 -11.22 13.30 14.07
N GLU A 35 -10.17 14.10 13.90
CA GLU A 35 -9.24 14.56 14.96
C GLU A 35 -8.46 13.47 15.75
N SER A 36 -8.56 12.19 15.39
CA SER A 36 -7.77 11.13 16.04
C SER A 36 -6.27 11.23 15.73
N GLU A 37 -5.42 10.80 16.67
CA GLU A 37 -3.97 10.79 16.47
C GLU A 37 -3.56 9.79 15.38
N GLU A 38 -4.28 8.68 15.21
CA GLU A 38 -4.10 7.73 14.12
C GLU A 38 -4.38 8.38 12.75
N ARG A 39 -5.43 9.20 12.64
CA ARG A 39 -5.71 9.98 11.42
C ARG A 39 -4.60 11.00 11.14
N LYS A 40 -4.12 11.71 12.16
CA LYS A 40 -2.99 12.67 12.03
C LYS A 40 -1.70 11.97 11.62
N ASN A 41 -1.38 10.82 12.21
CA ASN A 41 -0.23 9.99 11.87
C ASN A 41 -0.32 9.46 10.42
N ALA A 42 -1.49 8.99 9.99
CA ALA A 42 -1.71 8.60 8.59
C ALA A 42 -1.43 9.78 7.65
N VAL A 43 -2.05 10.94 7.89
CA VAL A 43 -1.84 12.17 7.09
C VAL A 43 -0.38 12.61 7.08
N ALA A 44 0.36 12.48 8.18
CA ALA A 44 1.79 12.79 8.24
C ALA A 44 2.63 11.89 7.30
N ILE A 45 2.34 10.58 7.25
CA ILE A 45 3.00 9.66 6.31
C ILE A 45 2.64 10.02 4.85
N LEU A 46 1.37 10.33 4.56
CA LEU A 46 0.96 10.76 3.22
C LEU A 46 1.68 12.04 2.78
N ARG A 47 1.87 13.00 3.70
CA ARG A 47 2.59 14.25 3.45
C ARG A 47 4.08 14.03 3.20
N ARG A 48 4.74 13.10 3.93
CA ARG A 48 6.14 12.70 3.66
C ARG A 48 6.28 12.16 2.23
N VAL A 49 5.44 11.19 1.86
CA VAL A 49 5.44 10.58 0.53
C VAL A 49 5.13 11.59 -0.58
N ALA A 50 4.26 12.56 -0.31
CA ALA A 50 3.97 13.65 -1.25
C ALA A 50 5.10 14.70 -1.34
N ALA A 51 5.87 14.92 -0.28
CA ALA A 51 7.06 15.79 -0.31
C ALA A 51 8.23 15.15 -1.07
N GLU A 52 8.31 13.82 -1.08
CA GLU A 52 9.24 13.05 -1.93
C GLU A 52 8.76 12.95 -3.41
N ALA A 53 7.55 13.40 -3.73
CA ALA A 53 7.06 13.44 -5.10
C ALA A 53 7.69 14.61 -5.89
N PRO A 54 8.30 14.37 -7.06
CA PRO A 54 8.86 15.44 -7.88
C PRO A 54 7.76 16.38 -8.40
N PRO A 55 8.02 17.69 -8.48
CA PRO A 55 7.04 18.70 -8.86
C PRO A 55 6.40 18.39 -10.22
N ALA A 56 5.16 18.85 -10.42
CA ALA A 56 4.40 18.59 -11.63
C ALA A 56 5.07 19.27 -12.84
N GLY A 57 5.67 18.46 -13.70
CA GLY A 57 6.36 18.89 -14.92
C GLY A 57 6.32 17.79 -15.97
N SER A 58 6.27 18.17 -17.25
CA SER A 58 6.12 17.24 -18.37
C SER A 58 7.32 16.29 -18.45
N ARG A 59 7.02 14.97 -18.42
CA ARG A 59 7.98 13.84 -18.41
C ARG A 59 8.67 13.57 -17.06
N ARG A 60 7.92 12.96 -16.12
CA ARG A 60 8.40 12.34 -14.87
C ARG A 60 9.22 11.05 -15.11
N VAL A 61 10.35 11.17 -15.82
CA VAL A 61 11.31 10.11 -16.12
C VAL A 61 12.05 9.72 -14.82
N ARG A 62 11.81 8.52 -14.28
CA ARG A 62 12.48 7.96 -13.08
C ARG A 62 13.80 7.25 -13.47
N SER A 63 13.92 6.82 -14.74
CA SER A 63 15.08 7.02 -15.65
C SER A 63 14.69 6.60 -17.11
N GLN A 64 15.57 6.71 -18.14
CA GLN A 64 15.26 6.25 -19.52
C GLN A 64 16.30 5.24 -20.11
N ARG A 65 15.87 4.03 -20.55
CA ARG A 65 16.77 3.00 -21.16
C ARG A 65 16.97 3.23 -22.66
N ILE A 66 18.19 3.61 -23.02
CA ILE A 66 18.71 3.61 -24.40
C ILE A 66 20.02 2.80 -24.37
N GLY A 67 19.98 1.59 -24.92
CA GLY A 67 21.06 0.61 -24.73
C GLY A 67 21.17 0.18 -23.26
N SER A 68 22.22 0.61 -22.56
CA SER A 68 22.51 0.26 -21.16
C SER A 68 22.16 1.34 -20.14
N ALA A 69 21.89 2.60 -20.50
CA ALA A 69 21.09 3.52 -19.65
C ALA A 69 19.72 2.83 -19.32
N ALA A 70 18.94 3.15 -18.26
CA ALA A 70 17.80 2.33 -17.73
C ALA A 70 16.45 3.08 -17.51
N VAL A 71 15.28 2.41 -17.42
CA VAL A 71 13.90 3.02 -17.45
C VAL A 71 13.29 3.42 -16.06
N ASP A 72 11.99 3.14 -15.82
CA ASP A 72 11.05 3.71 -14.83
C ASP A 72 10.54 5.15 -15.08
N TYR A 73 9.30 5.44 -14.65
CA TYR A 73 8.71 6.79 -14.50
C TYR A 73 8.20 6.97 -13.06
N TRP A 74 8.21 8.18 -12.49
CA TRP A 74 7.67 8.37 -11.13
C TRP A 74 6.18 8.08 -11.16
N ASN A 75 5.78 7.05 -10.44
CA ASN A 75 4.40 6.64 -10.26
C ASN A 75 4.05 6.64 -8.77
N ALA A 76 2.76 6.63 -8.48
CA ALA A 76 2.27 6.52 -7.09
C ALA A 76 2.51 5.14 -6.45
N ASP A 77 3.29 4.25 -7.08
CA ASP A 77 3.86 3.04 -6.42
C ASP A 77 5.27 3.28 -5.86
N THR A 78 5.84 4.47 -6.05
CA THR A 78 7.16 4.89 -5.50
C THR A 78 7.10 5.13 -3.97
N TRP A 79 6.34 4.33 -3.24
CA TRP A 79 6.39 4.24 -1.78
C TRP A 79 7.60 3.42 -1.38
N SER A 80 8.37 3.90 -0.42
CA SER A 80 9.44 3.10 0.15
C SER A 80 8.87 1.86 0.90
N PRO A 81 9.70 0.83 1.14
CA PRO A 81 9.33 -0.27 2.03
C PRO A 81 9.02 0.22 3.47
N GLU A 82 9.62 1.33 3.89
CA GLU A 82 9.39 1.97 5.20
C GLU A 82 7.96 2.53 5.27
N ASP A 83 7.55 3.37 4.32
CA ASP A 83 6.20 3.98 4.31
C ASP A 83 5.10 2.91 4.25
N ARG A 84 5.34 1.85 3.46
CA ARG A 84 4.47 0.67 3.36
C ARG A 84 4.37 -0.10 4.67
N SER A 85 5.44 -0.13 5.48
CA SER A 85 5.43 -0.72 6.82
C SER A 85 4.68 0.16 7.82
N LEU A 86 4.98 1.47 7.82
CA LEU A 86 4.35 2.47 8.69
C LEU A 86 2.83 2.53 8.48
N LEU A 87 2.35 2.64 7.24
CA LEU A 87 0.91 2.61 6.94
C LEU A 87 0.22 1.31 7.41
N ARG A 88 0.88 0.16 7.25
CA ARG A 88 0.31 -1.13 7.69
C ARG A 88 0.28 -1.26 9.21
N SER A 89 1.26 -0.71 9.94
CA SER A 89 1.26 -0.74 11.41
C SER A 89 0.05 -0.02 12.00
N LEU A 90 -0.39 1.10 11.39
CA LEU A 90 -1.62 1.79 11.79
C LEU A 90 -2.87 0.89 11.69
N CYS A 91 -2.93 -0.01 10.69
CA CYS A 91 -3.99 -1.02 10.62
C CYS A 91 -3.74 -2.23 11.53
N GLY A 92 -2.49 -2.57 11.82
CA GLY A 92 -2.13 -3.61 12.79
C GLY A 92 -2.61 -3.28 14.20
N GLN A 93 -2.57 -2.00 14.60
CA GLN A 93 -3.19 -1.50 15.84
C GLN A 93 -4.72 -1.73 15.90
N SER A 94 -5.38 -1.83 14.74
CA SER A 94 -6.82 -2.02 14.62
C SER A 94 -7.22 -3.49 14.39
N ALA A 95 -6.28 -4.43 14.40
CA ALA A 95 -6.58 -5.86 14.34
C ALA A 95 -7.24 -6.29 15.65
N ALA A 96 -8.55 -6.56 15.61
CA ALA A 96 -9.31 -6.99 16.77
C ALA A 96 -8.67 -8.23 17.42
N PRO A 97 -8.67 -8.35 18.77
CA PRO A 97 -7.96 -9.42 19.50
C PRO A 97 -8.47 -10.85 19.24
N ASN A 98 -9.49 -11.02 18.39
CA ASN A 98 -10.15 -12.28 18.05
C ASN A 98 -10.14 -12.58 16.52
N ALA A 99 -9.23 -11.97 15.76
CA ALA A 99 -9.05 -12.35 14.35
C ALA A 99 -8.57 -13.83 14.26
N PRO A 100 -9.23 -14.72 13.49
CA PRO A 100 -8.83 -16.11 13.42
C PRO A 100 -7.47 -16.26 12.71
N VAL A 101 -6.44 -16.61 13.47
CA VAL A 101 -5.12 -16.95 12.94
C VAL A 101 -5.21 -18.31 12.25
N GLY A 102 -5.51 -18.29 10.96
CA GLY A 102 -5.50 -19.49 10.11
C GLY A 102 -4.06 -19.96 9.87
N SER A 103 -3.57 -20.89 10.71
CA SER A 103 -2.30 -21.58 10.45
C SER A 103 -2.41 -22.45 9.19
N PHE A 104 -1.76 -22.03 8.11
CA PHE A 104 -1.63 -22.85 6.92
C PHE A 104 -0.48 -23.87 7.12
N PRO A 105 -0.69 -25.18 6.87
CA PRO A 105 0.39 -26.16 7.01
C PRO A 105 1.51 -25.91 6.00
N GLU A 106 2.76 -25.79 6.47
CA GLU A 106 3.94 -25.64 5.59
C GLU A 106 4.28 -26.93 4.83
N GLY A 107 3.85 -28.09 5.35
CA GLY A 107 4.01 -29.38 4.69
C GLY A 107 2.87 -29.65 3.71
N ARG A 108 3.20 -29.94 2.44
CA ARG A 108 2.23 -30.39 1.42
C ARG A 108 1.71 -31.80 1.73
N PRO A 109 0.43 -32.03 2.06
CA PRO A 109 -0.13 -33.37 2.12
C PRO A 109 -0.72 -33.72 0.74
N ILE A 110 0.13 -33.88 -0.28
CA ILE A 110 -0.29 -34.52 -1.55
C ILE A 110 -0.29 -36.05 -1.31
N GLN A 111 -1.16 -36.51 -0.42
CA GLN A 111 -1.60 -37.90 -0.44
C GLN A 111 -2.73 -38.01 -1.46
N ARG A 112 -2.56 -38.91 -2.43
CA ARG A 112 -3.52 -39.17 -3.52
C ARG A 112 -4.84 -39.64 -2.93
N LEU A 113 -5.81 -38.74 -2.85
CA LEU A 113 -7.15 -39.00 -2.31
C LEU A 113 -8.14 -39.37 -3.44
N TRP A 114 -7.66 -40.13 -4.43
CA TRP A 114 -8.47 -40.74 -5.49
C TRP A 114 -8.22 -42.25 -5.54
N PRO A 115 -9.17 -43.06 -5.05
CA PRO A 115 -9.14 -44.50 -5.22
C PRO A 115 -9.75 -44.85 -6.59
N GLU A 116 -8.95 -44.75 -7.66
CA GLU A 116 -9.27 -45.45 -8.89
C GLU A 116 -9.09 -46.95 -8.64
N GLY A 117 -10.17 -47.59 -8.18
CA GLY A 117 -10.23 -49.03 -8.00
C GLY A 117 -10.07 -49.74 -9.34
N ARG A 118 -9.10 -50.65 -9.44
CA ARG A 118 -9.02 -51.55 -10.59
C ARG A 118 -10.14 -52.58 -10.48
N HIS A 119 -11.20 -52.37 -11.25
CA HIS A 119 -12.14 -53.44 -11.57
C HIS A 119 -11.47 -54.45 -12.50
N SER A 120 -11.72 -55.75 -12.24
CA SER A 120 -11.34 -56.95 -13.01
C SER A 120 -9.89 -57.02 -13.49
#